data_AF-A0A091K7V5-F1
#
_entry.id   AF-A0A091K7V5-F1
#
_cell.length_a   1.000
_cell.length_b   1.000
_cell.length_c   1.000
_cell.angle_alpha   90.00
_cell.angle_beta   90.00
_cell.angle_gamma   90.00
#
_symmetry.space_group_name_H-M   'P 1'
#
loop_
_entity.id
_entity.type
_entity.pdbx_description
1 polymer ?
#
loop_
_entity_poly.entity_id
_entity_poly.type
_entity_poly.pdbx_seq_one_letter_code
_entity_poly.pdbx_strand_id
1 'polypeptide(L)'
;HPLSLCNTSEDEHTESGFITIVKLEQPDRDPNPCLSLANKAKLAGERGARAILFDITDDESAADQVQTPLILGLSQPVVLIRGHDAELLMGVVNKNREAHVKIEVKEP
;
A
#
# COMPACT_ATOMS: atom_id res chain seq x y z
N HIS A 1 7.39 -2.02 -3.49
CA HIS A 1 8.44 -1.62 -2.52
C HIS A 1 8.11 -0.21 -2.01
N PRO A 2 8.34 0.16 -0.74
CA PRO A 2 7.98 1.50 -0.21
C PRO A 2 8.55 2.69 -1.00
N LEU A 3 9.74 2.49 -1.57
CA LEU A 3 10.43 3.49 -2.40
C LEU A 3 9.84 3.67 -3.81
N SER A 4 9.04 2.72 -4.32
CA SER A 4 8.40 2.91 -5.63
C SER A 4 7.41 4.08 -5.60
N LEU A 5 6.90 4.42 -4.42
CA LEU A 5 6.05 5.57 -4.14
C LEU A 5 6.85 6.78 -3.59
N CYS A 6 8.09 6.97 -4.03
CA CYS A 6 8.91 8.15 -3.68
C CYS A 6 9.22 9.05 -4.86
N ASN A 7 9.22 8.50 -6.08
CA ASN A 7 9.48 9.29 -7.27
C ASN A 7 8.18 9.95 -7.76
N THR A 8 8.25 11.15 -8.33
CA THR A 8 7.11 11.81 -8.99
C THR A 8 7.23 11.78 -10.51
N SER A 9 8.31 11.24 -11.08
CA SER A 9 8.43 11.12 -12.53
C SER A 9 7.40 10.12 -13.07
N GLU A 10 6.79 10.49 -14.20
CA GLU A 10 5.68 9.78 -14.86
C GLU A 10 6.10 8.45 -15.54
N ASP A 11 7.36 8.04 -15.40
CA ASP A 11 7.96 6.96 -16.21
C ASP A 11 7.46 5.54 -15.88
N GLU A 12 6.69 5.36 -14.82
CA GLU A 12 5.93 4.13 -14.55
C GLU A 12 4.48 4.32 -14.98
N HIS A 13 4.22 4.38 -16.28
CA HIS A 13 2.88 4.22 -16.84
C HIS A 13 2.40 2.78 -16.63
N THR A 14 1.99 2.45 -15.42
CA THR A 14 1.17 1.26 -15.16
C THR A 14 -0.23 1.49 -15.75
N GLU A 15 -0.77 0.47 -16.43
CA GLU A 15 -2.19 0.47 -16.82
C GLU A 15 -3.07 0.73 -15.59
N SER A 16 -4.05 1.62 -15.71
CA SER A 16 -4.92 1.98 -14.58
C SER A 16 -5.79 0.81 -14.13
N GLY A 17 -6.16 0.77 -12.85
CA GLY A 17 -7.03 -0.26 -12.28
C GLY A 17 -6.32 -1.39 -11.53
N PHE A 18 -4.99 -1.33 -11.40
CA PHE A 18 -4.20 -2.27 -10.59
C PHE A 18 -4.43 -2.06 -9.08
N ILE A 19 -4.02 -3.05 -8.29
CA ILE A 19 -3.99 -2.97 -6.83
C ILE A 19 -2.53 -2.81 -6.40
N THR A 20 -2.24 -1.77 -5.62
CA THR A 20 -0.89 -1.55 -5.08
C THR A 20 -0.75 -2.27 -3.75
N ILE A 21 0.34 -3.03 -3.57
CA ILE A 21 0.71 -3.62 -2.28
C ILE A 21 2.09 -3.10 -1.87
N VAL A 22 2.19 -2.57 -0.65
CA VAL A 22 3.43 -2.03 -0.09
C VAL A 22 3.68 -2.67 1.27
N LYS A 23 4.74 -3.46 1.36
CA LYS A 23 5.30 -3.91 2.64
C LYS A 23 6.17 -2.80 3.21
N LEU A 24 5.78 -2.26 4.38
CA LEU A 24 6.54 -1.23 5.08
C LEU A 24 7.82 -1.83 5.65
N GLU A 25 8.84 -0.98 5.80
CA GLU A 25 10.08 -1.34 6.47
C GLU A 25 10.00 -0.90 7.94
N GLN A 26 10.83 -1.51 8.79
CA GLN A 26 10.96 -1.09 10.19
C GLN A 26 11.35 0.40 10.25
N PRO A 27 10.77 1.21 11.15
CA PRO A 27 11.08 2.64 11.26
C PRO A 27 12.58 2.94 11.45
N ASP A 28 13.32 2.06 12.12
CA ASP A 28 14.76 2.21 12.31
C ASP A 28 15.58 1.99 11.02
N ARG A 29 15.01 1.29 10.03
CA ARG A 29 15.64 1.04 8.72
C ARG A 29 15.34 2.14 7.71
N ASP A 30 14.20 2.82 7.87
CA ASP A 30 13.83 4.01 7.09
C ASP A 30 13.38 5.15 8.02
N PRO A 31 14.32 5.78 8.76
CA PRO A 31 13.99 6.80 9.74
C PRO A 31 13.51 8.12 9.12
N ASN A 32 13.73 8.31 7.81
CA ASN A 32 13.36 9.53 7.08
C ASN A 32 12.66 9.14 5.77
N PRO A 33 11.43 8.60 5.84
CA PRO A 33 10.70 8.18 4.66
C PRO A 33 10.44 9.37 3.75
N CYS A 34 10.59 9.17 2.45
CA CYS A 34 10.42 10.22 1.42
C CYS A 34 9.05 10.92 1.45
N LEU A 35 8.02 10.23 1.93
CA LEU A 35 6.62 10.65 2.03
C LEU A 35 5.98 9.98 3.24
N SER A 36 5.02 10.66 3.86
CA SER A 36 4.14 10.04 4.87
C SER A 36 3.31 8.91 4.27
N LEU A 37 2.81 8.00 5.12
CA LEU A 37 1.94 6.90 4.67
C LEU A 37 0.72 7.41 3.88
N ALA A 38 0.11 8.49 4.35
CA ALA A 38 -1.03 9.13 3.69
C ALA A 38 -0.66 9.70 2.31
N ASN A 39 0.52 10.32 2.17
CA ASN A 39 0.99 10.82 0.88
C ASN A 39 1.39 9.68 -0.07
N LYS A 40 1.91 8.56 0.44
CA LYS A 40 2.13 7.34 -0.36
C LYS A 40 0.81 6.78 -0.89
N ALA A 41 -0.23 6.71 -0.05
CA ALA A 41 -1.56 6.24 -0.45
C ALA A 41 -2.16 7.15 -1.54
N LYS A 42 -2.08 8.47 -1.35
CA LYS A 42 -2.51 9.46 -2.34
C LYS A 42 -1.78 9.29 -3.68
N LEU A 43 -0.44 9.21 -3.66
CA LEU A 43 0.37 9.06 -4.86
C LEU A 43 0.05 7.75 -5.61
N ALA A 44 -0.18 6.64 -4.89
CA ALA A 44 -0.60 5.39 -5.51
C ALA A 44 -1.96 5.51 -6.22
N GLY A 45 -2.92 6.20 -5.60
CA GLY A 45 -4.21 6.50 -6.22
C GLY A 45 -4.09 7.39 -7.46
N GLU A 46 -3.26 8.45 -7.41
CA GLU A 46 -2.96 9.33 -8.55
C GLU A 46 -2.31 8.57 -9.71
N ARG A 47 -1.53 7.53 -9.42
CA ARG A 47 -0.93 6.62 -10.40
C ARG A 47 -1.88 5.56 -10.95
N GLY A 48 -3.17 5.60 -10.59
CA GLY A 48 -4.19 4.73 -11.15
C GLY A 48 -4.46 3.45 -10.36
N ALA A 49 -3.94 3.33 -9.12
CA ALA A 49 -4.32 2.23 -8.25
C ALA A 49 -5.82 2.31 -7.93
N ARG A 50 -6.51 1.16 -8.01
CA ARG A 50 -7.91 1.02 -7.57
C ARG A 50 -8.02 0.85 -6.06
N ALA A 51 -7.00 0.31 -5.43
CA ALA A 51 -6.90 0.11 -3.98
C ALA A 51 -5.43 0.06 -3.56
N ILE A 52 -5.18 0.40 -2.28
CA ILE A 52 -3.85 0.40 -1.69
C ILE A 52 -3.85 -0.54 -0.48
N LEU A 53 -2.96 -1.52 -0.48
CA LEU A 53 -2.71 -2.41 0.65
C LEU A 53 -1.36 -2.06 1.27
N PHE A 54 -1.35 -1.82 2.58
CA PHE A 54 -0.12 -1.73 3.35
C PHE A 54 0.03 -2.99 4.22
N ASP A 55 1.11 -3.73 4.00
CA ASP A 55 1.61 -4.71 4.95
C ASP A 55 2.40 -3.95 6.03
N ILE A 56 1.81 -3.87 7.22
CA ILE A 56 2.33 -3.13 8.38
C ILE A 56 3.07 -4.03 9.37
N THR A 57 3.35 -5.29 9.01
CA THR A 57 3.94 -6.29 9.92
C THR A 57 5.24 -5.80 10.57
N ASP A 58 6.04 -5.00 9.83
CA ASP A 58 7.32 -4.46 10.30
C ASP A 58 7.20 -3.02 10.86
N ASP A 59 6.03 -2.36 10.73
CA ASP A 59 5.73 -1.03 11.26
C ASP A 59 4.26 -0.92 11.71
N GLU A 60 3.93 -1.53 12.85
CA GLU A 60 2.55 -1.53 13.38
C GLU A 60 2.06 -0.12 13.75
N SER A 61 2.96 0.85 13.94
CA SER A 61 2.61 2.26 14.22
C SER A 61 1.86 2.93 13.06
N ALA A 62 1.97 2.37 11.84
CA ALA A 62 1.21 2.78 10.68
C ALA A 62 -0.31 2.66 10.86
N ALA A 63 -0.79 1.79 11.76
CA ALA A 63 -2.21 1.65 12.07
C ALA A 63 -2.85 2.96 12.57
N ASP A 64 -2.10 3.73 13.36
CA ASP A 64 -2.58 5.01 13.91
C ASP A 64 -2.68 6.11 12.84
N GLN A 65 -1.97 5.95 11.71
CA GLN A 65 -1.94 6.94 10.63
C GLN A 65 -3.15 6.83 9.68
N VAL A 66 -3.87 5.70 9.69
CA VAL A 66 -5.01 5.44 8.78
C VAL A 66 -6.24 6.25 9.15
N GLN A 67 -6.32 6.73 10.40
CA GLN A 67 -7.39 7.62 10.85
C GLN A 67 -7.16 9.08 10.46
N THR A 68 -6.08 9.40 9.75
CA THR A 68 -5.84 10.77 9.28
C THR A 68 -6.93 11.20 8.28
N PRO A 69 -7.39 12.46 8.34
CA PRO A 69 -8.39 12.98 7.40
C PRO A 69 -7.99 12.81 5.93
N LEU A 70 -6.68 12.81 5.66
CA LEU A 70 -6.16 12.63 4.32
C LEU A 70 -6.43 11.22 3.78
N ILE A 71 -6.22 10.17 4.57
CA ILE A 71 -6.52 8.79 4.16
C ILE A 71 -8.03 8.57 4.06
N LEU A 72 -8.81 9.11 5.01
CA LEU A 72 -10.28 9.02 4.98
C LEU A 72 -10.91 9.76 3.78
N GLY A 73 -10.23 10.77 3.24
CA GLY A 73 -10.67 11.54 2.07
C GLY A 73 -10.30 10.94 0.72
N LEU A 74 -9.55 9.83 0.68
CA LEU A 74 -9.21 9.17 -0.58
C LEU A 74 -10.43 8.45 -1.18
N SER A 75 -10.57 8.49 -2.50
CA SER A 75 -11.62 7.74 -3.20
C SER A 75 -11.31 6.26 -3.29
N GLN A 76 -10.03 5.89 -3.28
CA GLN A 76 -9.55 4.52 -3.25
C GLN A 76 -9.56 3.98 -1.82
N PRO A 77 -9.99 2.72 -1.60
CA PRO A 77 -9.85 2.08 -0.30
C PRO A 77 -8.38 1.85 0.05
N VAL A 78 -8.04 2.15 1.30
CA VAL A 78 -6.76 1.81 1.93
C VAL A 78 -6.99 0.70 2.93
N VAL A 79 -6.30 -0.43 2.76
CA VAL A 79 -6.45 -1.63 3.59
C VAL A 79 -5.12 -1.93 4.27
N LEU A 80 -5.17 -2.20 5.58
CA LEU A 80 -4.01 -2.67 6.32
C LEU A 80 -4.07 -4.19 6.49
N ILE A 81 -2.94 -4.85 6.29
CA ILE A 81 -2.75 -6.27 6.55
C ILE A 81 -1.50 -6.47 7.41
N ARG A 82 -1.45 -7.55 8.17
CA ARG A 82 -0.30 -7.86 9.05
C ARG A 82 -0.17 -9.34 9.34
N GLY A 83 1.01 -9.75 9.79
CA GLY A 83 1.28 -11.10 10.28
C GLY A 83 0.95 -12.16 9.24
N HIS A 84 0.18 -13.17 9.65
CA HIS A 84 -0.10 -14.33 8.82
C HIS A 84 -0.78 -14.00 7.47
N ASP A 85 -1.75 -13.08 7.47
CA ASP A 85 -2.46 -12.70 6.24
C ASP A 85 -1.52 -11.99 5.24
N ALA A 86 -0.61 -11.17 5.75
CA ALA A 86 0.40 -10.50 4.95
C ALA A 86 1.42 -11.51 4.37
N GLU A 87 1.89 -12.46 5.17
CA GLU A 87 2.79 -13.52 4.73
C GLU A 87 2.18 -14.36 3.60
N LEU A 88 0.91 -14.74 3.72
CA LEU A 88 0.20 -15.48 2.69
C LEU A 88 0.10 -14.67 1.39
N LEU A 89 -0.30 -13.39 1.48
CA LEU A 89 -0.44 -12.52 0.31
C LEU A 89 0.92 -12.29 -0.37
N MET A 90 1.95 -11.96 0.39
CA MET A 90 3.31 -11.76 -0.13
C MET A 90 3.89 -13.05 -0.69
N GLY A 91 3.53 -14.21 -0.13
CA GLY A 91 3.85 -15.52 -0.68
C GLY A 91 3.28 -15.73 -2.09
N VAL A 92 2.10 -15.19 -2.39
CA VAL A 92 1.52 -15.18 -3.75
C VAL A 92 2.28 -14.21 -4.65
N VAL A 93 2.53 -12.98 -4.18
CA VAL A 93 3.25 -11.95 -4.96
C VAL A 93 4.66 -12.41 -5.35
N ASN A 94 5.39 -13.04 -4.43
CA ASN A 94 6.77 -13.45 -4.65
C ASN A 94 6.90 -14.67 -5.59
N LYS A 95 5.86 -15.48 -5.74
CA LYS A 95 5.89 -16.74 -6.52
C LYS A 95 5.36 -16.59 -7.94
N ASN A 96 4.57 -15.56 -8.22
CA ASN A 96 3.87 -15.41 -9.50
C ASN A 96 4.51 -14.34 -10.37
N ARG A 97 4.42 -14.52 -11.70
CA ARG A 97 4.71 -13.45 -12.66
C ARG A 97 3.59 -12.41 -12.71
N GLU A 98 2.34 -12.82 -12.43
CA GLU A 98 1.14 -11.98 -12.42
C GLU A 98 0.05 -12.63 -11.53
N ALA A 99 -0.77 -11.82 -10.86
CA ALA A 99 -1.88 -12.29 -10.03
C ALA A 99 -3.08 -11.34 -10.16
N HIS A 100 -4.29 -11.91 -10.32
CA HIS A 100 -5.53 -11.14 -10.27
C HIS A 100 -6.07 -11.11 -8.83
N VAL A 101 -6.38 -9.91 -8.34
CA VAL A 101 -6.85 -9.68 -6.97
C VAL A 101 -8.25 -9.06 -6.99
N LYS A 102 -9.14 -9.57 -6.13
CA LYS A 102 -10.46 -8.99 -5.88
C LYS A 102 -10.56 -8.60 -4.41
N ILE A 103 -10.93 -7.34 -4.16
CA ILE A 103 -11.17 -6.82 -2.81
C ILE A 103 -12.68 -6.64 -2.65
N GLU A 104 -13.24 -7.26 -1.63
CA GLU A 104 -14.66 -7.16 -1.28
C GLU A 104 -14.78 -6.72 0.17
N VAL A 105 -15.67 -5.78 0.43
CA VAL A 105 -16.09 -5.46 1.80
C VAL A 105 -17.07 -6.56 2.20
N LYS A 106 -16.67 -7.42 3.12
CA LYS A 106 -17.60 -8.36 3.77
C LYS A 106 -18.40 -7.57 4.80
N GLU A 107 -19.72 -7.65 4.73
CA GLU A 107 -20.58 -7.15 5.81
C GLU A 107 -20.21 -7.88 7.12
N PRO A 108 -20.26 -7.19 8.27
CA PRO A 108 -19.82 -7.73 9.56
C PRO A 108 -20.70 -8.87 10.07
#